data_AF-A0A847AMG0-F1
#
_entry.id   AF-A0A847AMG0-F1
#
_cell.length_a   1.000
_cell.length_b   1.000
_cell.length_c   1.000
_cell.angle_alpha   90.00
_cell.angle_beta   90.00
_cell.angle_gamma   90.00
#
_symmetry.space_group_name_H-M   'P 1'
#
loop_
_entity.id
_entity.type
_entity.pdbx_description
1 polymer ?
#
loop_
_entity_poly.entity_id
_entity_poly.type
_entity_poly.pdbx_seq_one_letter_code
_entity_poly.pdbx_strand_id
1 'polypeptide(L)'
;SFWDTIKFVFVVVSNSFLWITVTLITKPTEESVLLSFYKKIRPGGPGWKRITKEKYDIDKDRMGKDWNLPVGLICMSDSSLAILSILFSVGNLIYGNYISFFILLIIAIISVLILLKFWNKIFS
;
A
#
# COMPACT_ATOMS: atom_id res chain seq x y z
N SER A 1 -27.80 -17.11 7.18
CA SER A 1 -27.25 -15.90 7.82
C SER A 1 -26.09 -16.23 8.76
N PHE A 2 -26.28 -16.79 9.97
CA PHE A 2 -25.16 -17.12 10.88
C PHE A 2 -24.24 -18.26 10.38
N TRP A 3 -24.85 -19.32 9.85
CA TRP A 3 -24.12 -20.47 9.29
C TRP A 3 -23.23 -20.13 8.09
N ASP A 4 -23.59 -19.10 7.33
CA ASP A 4 -22.82 -18.68 6.16
C ASP A 4 -21.57 -17.89 6.59
N THR A 5 -21.70 -17.02 7.59
CA THR A 5 -20.55 -16.32 8.19
C THR A 5 -19.53 -17.29 8.76
N ILE A 6 -19.97 -18.35 9.47
CA ILE A 6 -19.07 -19.37 10.00
C ILE A 6 -18.31 -20.09 8.88
N LYS A 7 -18.98 -20.44 7.77
CA LYS A 7 -18.32 -21.09 6.62
C LYS A 7 -17.20 -20.23 6.05
N PHE A 8 -17.44 -18.93 5.85
CA PHE A 8 -16.42 -18.03 5.32
C PHE A 8 -15.22 -17.88 6.26
N VAL A 9 -15.47 -17.65 7.55
CA VAL A 9 -14.38 -17.52 8.54
C VAL A 9 -13.56 -18.80 8.60
N PHE A 10 -14.21 -19.97 8.61
CA PHE A 10 -13.52 -21.25 8.61
C PHE A 10 -12.63 -21.43 7.39
N VAL A 11 -13.15 -21.16 6.18
CA VAL A 11 -12.39 -21.25 4.93
C VAL A 11 -11.17 -20.32 4.94
N VAL A 12 -11.34 -19.07 5.37
CA VAL A 12 -10.24 -18.08 5.41
C VAL A 12 -9.14 -18.50 6.38
N VAL A 13 -9.51 -18.99 7.57
CA VAL A 13 -8.54 -19.42 8.59
C VAL A 13 -7.81 -20.68 8.12
N SER A 14 -8.53 -21.69 7.65
CA SER A 14 -7.92 -22.93 7.15
C SER A 14 -7.00 -22.67 5.96
N ASN A 15 -7.41 -21.82 5.01
CA ASN A 15 -6.57 -21.48 3.88
C ASN A 15 -5.32 -20.69 4.28
N SER A 16 -5.44 -19.73 5.20
CA SER A 16 -4.30 -18.96 5.71
C SER A 16 -3.29 -19.87 6.41
N PHE A 17 -3.78 -20.81 7.23
CA PHE A 17 -2.92 -21.78 7.90
C PHE A 17 -2.19 -22.66 6.90
N LEU A 18 -2.93 -23.24 5.93
CA LEU A 18 -2.35 -24.07 4.89
C LEU A 18 -1.27 -23.31 4.08
N TRP A 19 -1.57 -22.07 3.69
CA TRP A 19 -0.64 -21.25 2.91
C TRP A 19 0.63 -20.92 3.68
N ILE A 20 0.51 -20.57 4.96
CA ILE A 20 1.66 -20.33 5.85
C ILE A 20 2.48 -21.61 6.02
N THR A 21 1.83 -22.75 6.28
CA THR A 21 2.50 -24.05 6.43
C THR A 21 3.30 -24.41 5.17
N VAL A 22 2.68 -24.32 4.00
CA VAL A 22 3.34 -24.60 2.72
C VAL A 22 4.51 -23.64 2.48
N THR A 23 4.32 -22.35 2.79
CA THR A 23 5.37 -21.33 2.62
C THR A 23 6.58 -21.60 3.51
N LEU A 24 6.36 -22.05 4.75
CA LEU A 24 7.45 -22.36 5.69
C LEU A 24 8.15 -23.70 5.39
N ILE A 25 7.44 -24.68 4.81
CA ILE A 25 8.02 -25.96 4.40
C ILE A 25 8.84 -25.81 3.10
N THR A 26 8.44 -24.89 2.24
CA THR A 26 9.13 -24.66 0.96
C THR A 26 10.52 -24.08 1.20
N LYS A 27 11.52 -24.62 0.49
CA LYS A 27 12.91 -24.17 0.63
C LYS A 27 13.04 -22.68 0.28
N PRO A 28 13.79 -21.90 1.08
CA PRO A 28 14.07 -20.51 0.76
C PRO A 28 14.92 -20.44 -0.52
N THR A 29 14.72 -19.37 -1.29
CA THR A 29 15.48 -19.12 -2.52
C THR A 29 16.97 -18.94 -2.23
N GLU A 30 17.82 -19.38 -3.18
CA GLU A 30 19.27 -19.21 -3.13
C GLU A 30 19.69 -17.75 -2.89
N GLU A 31 20.74 -17.57 -2.11
CA GLU A 31 21.19 -16.27 -1.66
C GLU A 31 21.73 -15.39 -2.81
N SER A 32 22.29 -16.02 -3.85
CA SER A 32 22.73 -15.33 -5.08
C SER A 32 21.57 -14.67 -5.82
N VAL A 33 20.41 -15.34 -5.87
CA VAL A 33 19.18 -14.81 -6.47
C VAL A 33 18.67 -13.65 -5.62
N LEU A 34 18.66 -13.79 -4.29
CA LEU A 34 18.26 -12.73 -3.37
C LEU A 34 19.11 -11.46 -3.54
N LEU A 35 20.43 -11.60 -3.70
CA LEU A 35 21.33 -10.48 -3.95
C LEU A 35 21.11 -9.84 -5.31
N SER A 36 20.90 -10.64 -6.36
CA SER A 36 20.59 -10.13 -7.71
C SER A 36 19.28 -9.33 -7.72
N PHE A 37 18.27 -9.81 -7.00
CA PHE A 37 17.00 -9.14 -6.81
C PHE A 37 17.17 -7.82 -6.05
N TYR A 38 17.89 -7.85 -4.92
CA TYR A 38 18.16 -6.65 -4.13
C TYR A 38 18.83 -5.54 -4.96
N LYS A 39 19.81 -5.88 -5.80
CA LYS A 39 20.48 -4.92 -6.70
C LYS A 39 19.53 -4.30 -7.72
N LYS A 40 18.56 -5.07 -8.23
CA LYS A 40 17.67 -4.65 -9.31
C LYS A 40 16.57 -3.71 -8.84
N ILE A 41 15.93 -4.02 -7.71
CA ILE A 41 14.76 -3.28 -7.22
C ILE A 41 15.01 -2.43 -5.98
N ARG A 42 16.17 -2.58 -5.31
CA ARG A 42 16.60 -1.79 -4.14
C ARG A 42 15.48 -1.55 -3.13
N PRO A 43 14.87 -2.62 -2.60
CA PRO A 43 13.74 -2.49 -1.70
C PRO A 43 14.15 -1.80 -0.40
N GLY A 44 13.37 -0.81 0.04
CA GLY A 44 13.45 -0.30 1.40
C GLY A 44 12.89 -1.35 2.38
N GLY A 45 13.65 -1.72 3.43
CA GLY A 45 13.12 -2.50 4.57
C GLY A 45 13.92 -2.37 5.86
N PRO A 46 13.33 -2.31 7.09
CA PRO A 46 14.05 -2.76 8.27
C PRO A 46 14.43 -4.25 8.15
N GLY A 47 13.62 -5.06 7.45
CA GLY A 47 13.92 -6.46 7.13
C GLY A 47 15.08 -6.67 6.16
N TRP A 48 15.39 -5.68 5.30
CA TRP A 48 16.51 -5.74 4.35
C TRP A 48 17.84 -5.29 4.98
N LYS A 49 17.83 -4.72 6.19
CA LYS A 49 19.04 -4.28 6.92
C LYS A 49 20.04 -5.40 7.18
N ARG A 50 19.58 -6.65 7.32
CA ARG A 50 20.46 -7.80 7.56
C ARG A 50 21.31 -8.12 6.32
N ILE A 51 20.69 -8.08 5.15
CA ILE A 51 21.33 -8.39 3.86
C ILE A 51 22.35 -7.31 3.48
N THR A 52 22.06 -6.05 3.78
CA THR A 52 23.02 -4.95 3.55
C THR A 52 24.18 -4.96 4.54
N LYS A 53 23.94 -5.34 5.81
CA LYS A 53 24.99 -5.33 6.84
C LYS A 53 25.98 -6.49 6.68
N GLU A 54 25.51 -7.66 6.26
CA GLU A 54 26.33 -8.87 6.17
C GLU A 54 27.13 -8.97 4.86
N LYS A 55 26.64 -8.41 3.74
CA LYS A 55 27.22 -8.69 2.41
C LYS A 55 27.64 -7.50 1.55
N TYR A 56 27.43 -6.26 1.98
CA TYR A 56 27.78 -5.13 1.11
C TYR A 56 28.08 -3.82 1.83
N ASP A 57 29.21 -3.21 1.48
CA ASP A 57 29.48 -1.77 1.63
C ASP A 57 28.74 -0.96 0.54
N ILE A 58 27.49 -1.34 0.22
CA ILE A 58 26.64 -0.57 -0.69
C ILE A 58 26.18 0.66 0.07
N ASP A 59 26.78 1.79 -0.27
CA ASP A 59 26.19 3.14 -0.29
C ASP A 59 25.07 3.32 0.76
N LYS A 60 25.48 3.29 2.04
CA LYS A 60 24.59 3.53 3.19
C LYS A 60 23.82 4.85 3.06
N ASP A 61 24.36 5.79 2.28
CA ASP A 61 23.78 7.11 2.00
C ASP A 61 22.48 7.08 1.19
N ARG A 62 22.21 6.01 0.41
CA ARG A 62 20.97 5.93 -0.39
C ARG A 62 19.86 5.12 0.27
N MET A 63 20.18 4.41 1.36
CA MET A 63 19.28 3.47 2.02
C MET A 63 18.08 4.13 2.72
N GLY A 64 18.12 5.46 2.90
CA GLY A 64 17.04 6.25 3.52
C GLY A 64 16.31 7.21 2.58
N LYS A 65 16.89 7.54 1.41
CA LYS A 65 16.34 8.61 0.55
C LYS A 65 15.17 8.14 -0.32
N ASP A 66 15.16 6.85 -0.67
CA ASP A 66 14.16 6.26 -1.58
C ASP A 66 13.06 5.46 -0.84
N TRP A 67 13.00 5.54 0.50
CA TRP A 67 11.93 4.89 1.26
C TRP A 67 10.62 5.68 1.12
N ASN A 68 9.95 5.50 -0.02
CA ASN A 68 8.70 6.17 -0.34
C ASN A 68 7.45 5.38 0.09
N LEU A 69 7.61 4.22 0.74
CA LEU A 69 6.50 3.34 1.15
C LEU A 69 5.44 4.02 2.05
N PRO A 70 5.80 4.81 3.10
CA PRO A 70 4.83 5.42 3.99
C PRO A 70 4.08 6.55 3.29
N VAL A 71 4.78 7.30 2.43
CA VAL A 71 4.17 8.32 1.58
C VAL A 71 3.23 7.68 0.56
N GLY A 72 3.63 6.55 -0.03
CA GLY A 72 2.79 5.76 -0.90
C GLY A 72 1.50 5.27 -0.22
N LEU A 73 1.59 4.79 1.02
CA LEU A 73 0.42 4.39 1.81
C LEU A 73 -0.53 5.57 2.09
N ILE A 74 0.01 6.75 2.41
CA ILE A 74 -0.80 7.96 2.60
C ILE A 74 -1.48 8.36 1.29
N CYS A 75 -0.74 8.39 0.17
CA CYS A 75 -1.31 8.67 -1.15
C CYS A 75 -2.40 7.68 -1.54
N MET A 76 -2.23 6.38 -1.27
CA MET A 76 -3.25 5.37 -1.55
C MET A 76 -4.54 5.61 -0.76
N SER A 77 -4.40 5.89 0.54
CA SER A 77 -5.56 6.20 1.40
C SER A 77 -6.27 7.46 0.94
N ASP A 78 -5.53 8.55 0.69
CA ASP A 78 -6.10 9.82 0.26
C ASP A 78 -6.73 9.73 -1.14
N SER A 79 -6.15 8.94 -2.05
CA SER A 79 -6.74 8.66 -3.37
C SER A 79 -8.09 7.93 -3.23
N SER A 80 -8.18 6.95 -2.33
CA SER A 80 -9.44 6.24 -2.09
C SER A 80 -10.51 7.19 -1.52
N LEU A 81 -10.13 8.08 -0.61
CA LEU A 81 -11.00 9.11 -0.05
C LEU A 81 -11.50 10.07 -1.15
N ALA A 82 -10.62 10.50 -2.05
CA ALA A 82 -10.98 11.37 -3.17
C ALA A 82 -12.00 10.70 -4.11
N ILE A 83 -11.75 9.46 -4.51
CA ILE A 83 -12.65 8.70 -5.39
C ILE A 83 -14.03 8.52 -4.75
N LEU A 84 -14.07 8.15 -3.47
CA LEU A 84 -15.34 8.00 -2.74
C LEU A 84 -16.08 9.33 -2.60
N SER A 85 -15.35 10.41 -2.29
CA SER A 85 -15.95 11.76 -2.16
C SER A 85 -16.56 12.24 -3.47
N ILE A 86 -15.89 12.00 -4.61
CA ILE A 86 -16.43 12.31 -5.94
C ILE A 86 -17.68 11.46 -6.23
N LEU A 87 -17.61 10.15 -5.96
CA LEU A 87 -18.72 9.23 -6.19
C LEU A 87 -19.98 9.67 -5.41
N PHE A 88 -19.82 9.99 -4.12
CA PHE A 88 -20.93 10.47 -3.30
C PHE A 88 -21.38 11.89 -3.68
N SER A 89 -20.46 12.76 -4.11
CA SER A 89 -20.80 14.11 -4.60
C SER A 89 -21.71 13.99 -5.83
N VAL A 90 -21.32 13.22 -6.84
CA VAL A 90 -22.13 12.96 -8.03
C VAL A 90 -23.48 12.33 -7.68
N GLY A 91 -23.49 11.38 -6.73
CA GLY A 91 -24.75 10.82 -6.21
C GLY A 91 -25.67 11.90 -5.65
N ASN A 92 -25.17 12.78 -4.78
CA ASN A 92 -25.97 13.87 -4.20
C ASN A 92 -26.44 14.90 -5.24
N LEU A 93 -25.67 15.13 -6.30
CA LEU A 93 -26.09 15.96 -7.43
C LEU A 93 -27.33 15.38 -8.13
N ILE A 94 -27.33 14.06 -8.38
CA ILE A 94 -28.45 13.36 -9.01
C ILE A 94 -29.70 13.41 -8.13
N TYR A 95 -29.55 13.27 -6.81
CA TYR A 95 -30.67 13.37 -5.85
C TYR A 95 -31.12 14.81 -5.55
N GLY A 96 -30.49 15.83 -6.15
CA GLY A 96 -30.85 17.24 -5.94
C GLY A 96 -30.44 17.81 -4.58
N ASN A 97 -29.58 17.12 -3.82
CA ASN A 97 -29.03 17.62 -2.56
C ASN A 97 -27.77 18.45 -2.81
N TYR A 98 -27.98 19.71 -3.16
CA TYR A 98 -26.91 20.64 -3.52
C TYR A 98 -25.95 20.95 -2.37
N ILE A 99 -26.41 20.99 -1.12
CA ILE A 99 -25.55 21.28 0.03
C ILE A 99 -24.52 20.17 0.23
N SER A 100 -24.97 18.92 0.28
CA SER A 100 -24.08 17.77 0.41
C SER A 100 -23.17 17.60 -0.80
N PHE A 101 -23.66 17.92 -2.00
CA PHE A 101 -22.83 17.96 -3.22
C PHE A 101 -21.63 18.90 -3.07
N PHE A 102 -21.85 20.16 -2.67
CA PHE A 102 -20.76 21.14 -2.54
C PHE A 102 -19.76 20.76 -1.46
N ILE A 103 -20.23 20.25 -0.30
CA ILE A 103 -19.34 19.80 0.78
C ILE A 103 -18.42 18.67 0.29
N LEU A 104 -19.00 17.63 -0.32
CA LEU A 104 -18.24 16.48 -0.81
C LEU A 104 -17.30 16.85 -1.97
N LEU A 105 -17.70 17.81 -2.81
CA LEU A 105 -16.88 18.31 -3.91
C LEU A 105 -15.66 19.09 -3.39
N ILE A 106 -15.83 19.92 -2.36
CA ILE A 106 -14.71 20.62 -1.71
C ILE A 106 -13.73 19.62 -1.10
N ILE A 107 -14.24 18.59 -0.40
CA ILE A 107 -13.40 17.54 0.19
C ILE A 107 -12.61 16.80 -0.89
N ALA A 108 -13.27 16.43 -2.00
CA ALA A 108 -12.62 15.79 -3.13
C ALA A 108 -11.49 16.65 -3.73
N ILE A 109 -11.73 17.94 -3.93
CA ILE A 109 -10.71 18.87 -4.45
C ILE A 109 -9.52 18.96 -3.49
N ILE A 110 -9.77 19.09 -2.17
CA ILE A 110 -8.71 19.17 -1.17
C ILE A 110 -7.84 17.91 -1.19
N SER A 111 -8.43 16.72 -1.22
CA SER A 111 -7.68 15.46 -1.32
C SER A 111 -6.85 15.40 -2.61
N VAL A 112 -7.43 15.75 -3.76
CA VAL A 112 -6.65 15.79 -5.02
C VAL A 112 -5.46 16.76 -4.94
N LEU A 113 -5.64 17.93 -4.32
CA LEU A 113 -4.53 18.89 -4.13
C LEU A 113 -3.45 18.34 -3.19
N ILE A 114 -3.83 17.65 -2.12
CA ILE A 114 -2.90 16.99 -1.21
C ILE A 114 -2.10 15.92 -1.95
N LEU A 115 -2.77 15.07 -2.72
CA LEU A 115 -2.15 14.03 -3.55
C LEU A 115 -1.11 14.61 -4.51
N LEU A 116 -1.46 15.68 -5.23
CA LEU A 116 -0.54 16.35 -6.16
C LEU A 116 0.69 16.93 -5.45
N LYS A 117 0.50 17.48 -4.23
CA LYS A 117 1.62 18.01 -3.43
C LYS A 117 2.58 16.91 -2.97
N PHE A 118 2.06 15.76 -2.55
CA PHE A 118 2.88 14.60 -2.18
C PHE A 118 3.57 13.97 -3.39
N TRP A 119 2.90 13.94 -4.54
CA TRP A 119 3.48 13.46 -5.80
C TRP A 119 4.73 14.26 -6.20
N ASN A 120 4.64 15.58 -6.16
CA ASN A 120 5.78 16.46 -6.47
C ASN A 120 6.95 16.27 -5.50
N LYS A 121 6.69 15.86 -4.25
CA LYS A 121 7.73 15.62 -3.24
C LYS A 121 8.44 14.27 -3.42
N ILE A 122 7.78 13.29 -4.06
CA ILE A 122 8.35 11.95 -4.31
C ILE A 122 9.17 11.95 -5.61
N PHE A 123 8.76 12.72 -6.62
CA PHE A 123 9.39 12.76 -7.94
C PHE A 123 10.35 13.95 -8.15
N SER A 124 10.48 14.88 -7.19
CA SER A 124 11.49 15.96 -7.18
C SER A 124 12.68 15.61 -6.30
#